data_AF-A0A969U2K9-F1
#
_entry.id   AF-A0A969U2K9-F1
#
_cell.length_a   1.000
_cell.length_b   1.000
_cell.length_c   1.000
_cell.angle_alpha   90.00
_cell.angle_beta   90.00
_cell.angle_gamma   90.00
#
_symmetry.space_group_name_H-M   'P 1'
#
loop_
_entity.id
_entity.type
_entity.pdbx_description
1 polymer ?
#
loop_
_entity_poly.entity_id
_entity_poly.type
_entity_poly.pdbx_seq_one_letter_code
_entity_poly.pdbx_strand_id
1 'polypeptide(L)'
;MPDGTLETATTRYVYDKQSRLLQTIGPDGSITRSEYDASGQVTATIDALGRRTSFEVDDLGRQVKIIHPDGFFEERVYDGENRLLASKDRLGRTTTHVYDDTRGVC
;
A
#
# COMPACT_ATOMS: atom_id res chain seq x y z
N MET A 1 7.47 4.00 -42.83
CA MET A 1 8.32 3.13 -42.00
C MET A 1 8.44 3.80 -40.64
N PRO A 2 7.83 3.28 -39.55
CA PRO A 2 8.13 3.78 -38.21
C PRO A 2 9.42 3.13 -37.70
N ASP A 3 10.42 3.96 -37.43
CA ASP A 3 11.73 3.57 -36.88
C ASP A 3 11.55 3.10 -35.44
N GLY A 4 11.75 1.79 -35.22
CA GLY A 4 11.62 1.13 -33.93
C GLY A 4 12.81 1.42 -33.02
N THR A 5 13.01 2.69 -32.66
CA THR A 5 13.88 3.01 -31.53
C THR A 5 13.14 2.56 -30.27
N LEU A 6 13.43 1.35 -29.77
CA LEU A 6 13.19 1.05 -28.36
C LEU A 6 14.09 2.02 -27.59
N GLU A 7 13.55 3.20 -27.26
CA GLU A 7 14.10 4.06 -26.23
C GLU A 7 14.31 3.15 -25.03
N THR A 8 15.57 2.93 -24.64
CA THR A 8 15.94 1.97 -23.61
C THR A 8 15.33 2.41 -22.29
N ALA A 9 14.11 1.96 -22.06
CA ALA A 9 13.30 2.25 -20.91
C ALA A 9 13.97 1.63 -19.69
N THR A 10 14.92 2.36 -19.11
CA THR A 10 15.76 1.88 -18.02
C THR A 10 15.10 2.21 -16.70
N THR A 11 14.38 1.26 -16.14
CA THR A 11 13.87 1.37 -14.77
C THR A 11 15.00 1.11 -13.78
N ARG A 12 15.28 2.08 -12.91
CA ARG A 12 16.26 1.94 -11.83
C ARG A 12 15.53 1.65 -10.53
N TYR A 13 16.03 0.68 -9.78
CA TYR A 13 15.51 0.34 -8.47
C TYR A 13 16.61 0.60 -7.44
N VAL A 14 16.30 1.44 -6.47
CA VAL A 14 17.16 1.78 -5.33
C VAL A 14 16.69 0.93 -4.16
N TYR A 15 17.60 0.12 -3.63
CA TYR A 15 17.35 -0.72 -2.48
C TYR A 15 18.14 -0.21 -1.27
N ASP A 16 17.56 -0.36 -0.08
CA ASP A 16 18.21 -0.10 1.19
C ASP A 16 19.16 -1.24 1.60
N LYS A 17 19.97 -1.05 2.67
CA LYS A 17 20.90 -2.08 3.19
C LYS A 17 20.23 -3.42 3.55
N GLN A 18 18.91 -3.41 3.74
CA GLN A 18 18.10 -4.60 4.03
C GLN A 18 17.43 -5.18 2.78
N SER A 19 17.86 -4.81 1.57
CA SER A 19 17.27 -5.25 0.29
C SER A 19 15.80 -4.86 0.11
N ARG A 20 15.38 -3.76 0.73
CA ARG A 20 14.02 -3.19 0.63
C ARG A 20 13.98 -2.10 -0.43
N LEU A 21 12.93 -2.04 -1.24
CA LEU A 21 12.83 -1.11 -2.36
C LEU A 21 12.55 0.33 -1.90
N LEU A 22 13.59 1.13 -1.72
CA LEU A 22 13.47 2.52 -1.27
C LEU A 22 12.90 3.44 -2.36
N GLN A 23 13.31 3.23 -3.62
CA GLN A 23 12.90 4.09 -4.72
C GLN A 23 12.92 3.35 -6.06
N THR A 24 11.93 3.61 -6.90
CA THR A 24 11.87 3.14 -8.28
C THR A 24 11.84 4.36 -9.18
N ILE A 25 12.79 4.45 -10.10
CA ILE A 25 12.86 5.49 -11.12
C ILE A 25 12.51 4.82 -12.43
N GLY A 26 11.31 5.09 -12.92
CA GLY A 26 10.82 4.63 -14.20
C GLY A 26 11.59 5.24 -15.38
N PRO A 27 11.42 4.64 -16.56
CA PRO A 27 12.06 5.09 -17.79
C PRO A 27 11.63 6.49 -18.24
N ASP A 28 10.40 6.88 -17.87
CA ASP A 28 9.77 8.16 -18.16
C ASP A 28 10.26 9.29 -17.21
N GLY A 29 11.21 9.00 -16.31
CA GLY A 29 11.63 9.91 -15.24
C GLY A 29 10.70 9.90 -14.02
N SER A 30 9.69 9.02 -14.01
CA SER A 30 8.76 8.81 -12.91
C SER A 30 9.45 8.26 -11.66
N ILE A 31 9.44 8.97 -10.53
CA ILE A 31 10.11 8.54 -9.30
C ILE A 31 9.09 8.14 -8.24
N THR A 32 9.00 6.84 -7.94
CA THR A 32 8.20 6.32 -6.82
C THR A 32 9.13 6.02 -5.65
N ARG A 33 8.88 6.57 -4.47
CA ARG A 33 9.65 6.34 -3.24
C ARG A 33 8.80 5.61 -2.21
N SER A 34 9.35 4.61 -1.54
CA SER A 34 8.68 3.91 -0.44
C SER A 34 9.45 4.10 0.86
N GLU A 35 8.74 4.43 1.92
CA GLU A 35 9.22 4.59 3.28
C GLU A 35 8.82 3.35 4.07
N TYR A 36 9.78 2.78 4.80
CA TYR A 36 9.57 1.57 5.59
C TYR A 36 9.85 1.83 7.06
N ASP A 37 9.07 1.20 7.92
CA ASP A 37 9.28 1.19 9.37
C ASP A 37 10.46 0.28 9.78
N ALA A 38 10.85 0.34 11.06
CA ALA A 38 11.85 -0.54 11.67
C ALA A 38 11.50 -2.03 11.49
N SER A 39 10.21 -2.36 11.46
CA SER A 39 9.70 -3.71 11.21
C SER A 39 9.70 -4.12 9.73
N GLY A 40 10.19 -3.27 8.82
CA GLY A 40 10.25 -3.58 7.38
C GLY A 40 8.95 -3.40 6.62
N GLN A 41 7.97 -2.76 7.22
CA GLN A 41 6.65 -2.55 6.64
C GLN A 41 6.57 -1.18 5.97
N VAL A 42 5.84 -1.08 4.85
CA VAL A 42 5.64 0.21 4.18
C VAL A 42 4.78 1.13 5.04
N THR A 43 5.33 2.26 5.44
CA THR A 43 4.64 3.32 6.19
C THR A 43 4.15 4.43 5.26
N ALA A 44 4.82 4.65 4.13
CA ALA A 44 4.36 5.59 3.11
C ALA A 44 4.94 5.25 1.75
N THR A 45 4.24 5.63 0.69
CA THR A 45 4.71 5.57 -0.69
C THR A 45 4.40 6.90 -1.36
N ILE A 46 5.40 7.51 -1.99
CA ILE A 46 5.29 8.74 -2.75
C ILE A 46 5.39 8.34 -4.22
N ASP A 47 4.37 8.58 -5.00
CA ASP A 47 4.35 8.28 -6.43
C ASP A 47 5.08 9.35 -7.24
N ALA A 48 5.35 9.05 -8.52
CA ALA A 48 6.03 9.95 -9.45
C ALA A 48 5.42 11.35 -9.59
N LEU A 49 4.11 11.47 -9.35
CA LEU A 49 3.38 12.73 -9.37
C LEU A 49 3.52 13.55 -8.07
N GLY A 50 4.39 13.14 -7.12
CA GLY A 50 4.51 13.75 -5.79
C GLY A 50 3.35 13.39 -4.85
N ARG A 51 2.56 12.39 -5.23
CA ARG A 51 1.39 11.93 -4.50
C ARG A 51 1.82 10.99 -3.37
N ARG A 52 1.70 11.45 -2.12
CA ARG A 52 2.05 10.65 -0.93
C ARG A 52 0.84 9.86 -0.42
N THR A 53 0.94 8.53 -0.47
CA THR A 53 0.07 7.59 0.23
C THR A 53 0.73 7.16 1.53
N SER A 54 0.06 7.28 2.67
CA SER A 54 0.57 6.79 3.96
C SER A 54 -0.19 5.54 4.38
N PHE A 55 0.48 4.62 5.07
CA PHE A 55 -0.08 3.35 5.52
C PHE A 55 0.17 3.25 7.02
N GLU A 56 -0.90 3.09 7.80
CA GLU A 56 -0.79 2.75 9.22
C GLU A 56 -0.89 1.24 9.37
N VAL A 57 0.05 0.68 10.13
CA VAL A 57 0.14 -0.75 10.40
C VAL A 57 0.02 -1.01 11.90
N ASP A 58 -0.65 -2.10 12.24
CA ASP A 58 -0.77 -2.60 13.61
C ASP A 58 0.51 -3.34 14.06
N ASP A 59 0.64 -3.69 15.34
CA ASP A 59 1.80 -4.39 15.90
C ASP A 59 2.10 -5.73 15.19
N LEU A 60 1.05 -6.40 14.72
CA LEU A 60 1.15 -7.63 13.90
C LEU A 60 1.55 -7.39 12.44
N GLY A 61 1.73 -6.13 12.05
CA GLY A 61 2.10 -5.72 10.72
C GLY A 61 1.00 -5.73 9.67
N ARG A 62 -0.22 -5.44 10.11
CA ARG A 62 -1.43 -5.44 9.27
C ARG A 62 -1.81 -4.01 8.96
N GLN A 63 -2.12 -3.69 7.70
CA GLN A 63 -2.49 -2.35 7.27
C GLN A 63 -3.89 -1.95 7.77
N VAL A 64 -3.97 -1.21 8.86
CA VAL A 64 -5.22 -0.74 9.46
C VAL A 64 -5.75 0.54 8.84
N LYS A 65 -4.88 1.33 8.18
CA LYS A 65 -5.31 2.54 7.49
C LYS A 65 -4.45 2.84 6.27
N ILE A 66 -5.08 3.34 5.23
CA ILE A 66 -4.43 3.78 4.01
C ILE A 66 -4.90 5.20 3.72
N ILE A 67 -4.01 6.17 3.84
CA ILE A 67 -4.28 7.58 3.58
C ILE A 67 -3.76 7.88 2.18
N HIS A 68 -4.65 8.17 1.25
CA HIS A 68 -4.32 8.48 -0.13
C HIS A 68 -3.94 9.96 -0.31
N PRO A 69 -3.17 10.26 -1.36
CA PRO A 69 -2.77 11.63 -1.73
C PRO A 69 -3.96 12.54 -2.03
N ASP A 70 -5.09 11.98 -2.46
CA ASP A 70 -6.32 12.70 -2.78
C ASP A 70 -7.05 13.23 -1.52
N GLY A 71 -6.49 13.01 -0.32
CA GLY A 71 -7.08 13.38 0.98
C GLY A 71 -8.11 12.37 1.50
N PHE A 72 -8.41 11.35 0.70
CA PHE A 72 -9.22 10.21 1.11
C PHE A 72 -8.40 9.24 1.92
N PHE A 73 -9.06 8.51 2.81
CA PHE A 73 -8.45 7.41 3.54
C PHE A 73 -9.39 6.22 3.60
N GLU A 74 -8.81 5.05 3.64
CA GLU A 74 -9.49 3.79 3.86
C GLU A 74 -9.06 3.24 5.21
N GLU A 75 -10.00 2.77 6.01
CA GLU A 75 -9.73 2.16 7.32
C GLU A 75 -10.10 0.69 7.27
N ARG A 76 -9.28 -0.18 7.82
CA ARG A 76 -9.53 -1.62 7.88
C ARG A 76 -9.34 -2.09 9.30
N VAL A 77 -10.36 -2.78 9.80
CA VAL A 77 -10.38 -3.41 11.10
C VAL A 77 -10.20 -4.90 10.88
N TYR A 78 -9.21 -5.48 11.52
CA TYR A 78 -8.94 -6.92 11.49
C TYR A 78 -9.24 -7.53 12.85
N ASP A 79 -9.76 -8.75 12.84
CA ASP A 79 -9.94 -9.56 14.03
C ASP A 79 -8.62 -10.23 14.47
N GLY A 80 -8.59 -10.84 15.66
CA GLY A 80 -7.43 -11.57 16.19
C GLY A 80 -6.96 -12.73 15.31
N GLU A 81 -7.83 -13.23 14.43
CA GLU A 81 -7.52 -14.29 13.46
C GLU A 81 -7.11 -13.76 12.07
N ASN A 82 -6.66 -12.51 11.97
CA ASN A 82 -6.25 -11.87 10.70
C ASN A 82 -7.37 -11.75 9.66
N ARG A 83 -8.63 -11.85 10.06
CA ARG A 83 -9.80 -11.70 9.20
C ARG A 83 -10.22 -10.24 9.14
N LEU A 84 -10.61 -9.76 7.97
CA LEU A 84 -11.15 -8.40 7.81
C LEU A 84 -12.55 -8.36 8.44
N LEU A 85 -12.71 -7.57 9.50
CA LEU A 85 -13.96 -7.41 10.25
C LEU A 85 -14.76 -6.21 9.72
N ALA A 86 -14.08 -5.11 9.40
CA ALA A 86 -14.69 -3.97 8.75
C ALA A 86 -13.70 -3.29 7.81
N SER A 87 -14.18 -2.78 6.69
CA SER A 87 -13.41 -1.91 5.80
C SER A 87 -14.24 -0.68 5.50
N LYS A 88 -13.68 0.48 5.76
CA LYS A 88 -14.23 1.77 5.36
C LYS A 88 -13.54 2.21 4.09
N ASP A 89 -14.31 2.27 3.02
CA ASP A 89 -13.85 2.70 1.72
C ASP A 89 -13.65 4.22 1.66
N ARG A 90 -12.96 4.68 0.61
CA ARG A 90 -12.72 6.12 0.33
C ARG A 90 -13.99 6.96 0.28
N LEU A 91 -15.14 6.35 -0.01
CA LEU A 91 -16.45 7.02 -0.03
C LEU A 91 -17.09 7.15 1.37
N GLY A 92 -16.40 6.76 2.44
CA GLY A 92 -16.95 6.66 3.80
C GLY A 92 -17.93 5.50 3.97
N ARG A 93 -17.99 4.58 2.99
CA ARG A 93 -18.82 3.38 3.06
C ARG A 93 -18.12 2.35 3.93
N THR A 94 -18.68 2.08 5.10
CA THR A 94 -18.21 1.01 5.97
C THR A 94 -18.88 -0.30 5.54
N THR A 95 -18.08 -1.19 4.98
CA THR A 95 -18.44 -2.58 4.72
C THR A 95 -17.99 -3.41 5.91
N THR A 96 -18.94 -3.79 6.76
CA THR A 96 -18.68 -4.71 7.87
C THR A 96 -18.84 -6.14 7.38
N HIS A 97 -17.79 -6.92 7.50
CA HIS A 97 -17.82 -8.35 7.27
C HIS A 97 -18.04 -9.05 8.61
N VAL A 98 -19.30 -9.36 8.91
CA VAL A 98 -19.63 -10.22 10.04
C VAL A 98 -19.30 -11.64 9.63
N TYR A 99 -18.10 -12.10 9.98
CA TYR A 99 -17.78 -13.52 9.94
C TYR A 99 -18.42 -14.15 11.16
N ASP A 100 -19.68 -14.53 10.97
CA ASP A 100 -20.42 -15.31 11.95
C ASP A 100 -19.69 -16.66 12.12
N ASP A 101 -18.91 -16.78 13.18
CA ASP A 101 -18.50 -18.10 13.69
C ASP A 101 -19.71 -18.72 14.40
N THR A 102 -20.79 -18.98 13.66
CA THR A 102 -21.77 -20.01 14.04
C THR A 102 -21.43 -21.30 13.32
N ARG A 103 -20.30 -21.88 13.74
CA ARG A 103 -20.34 -23.31 14.05
C ARG A 103 -20.65 -23.46 15.54
N GLY A 104 -21.92 -23.26 15.88
CA GLY A 104 -22.35 -23.33 17.28
C GLY A 104 -23.86 -23.40 17.44
N VAL A 105 -24.43 -24.53 17.01
CA VAL A 105 -25.63 -25.21 17.54
C VAL A 105 -26.75 -24.36 18.17
N CYS A 106 -27.96 -24.50 17.61
CA CYS A 106 -29.14 -24.80 18.42
C CYS A 106 -29.93 -25.92 17.75
#